data_AF-A0A3E2WYQ4-F1
#
_entry.id   AF-A0A3E2WYQ4-F1
#
_cell.length_a   1.000
_cell.length_b   1.000
_cell.length_c   1.000
_cell.angle_alpha   90.00
_cell.angle_beta   90.00
_cell.angle_gamma   90.00
#
_symmetry.space_group_name_H-M   'P 1'
#
loop_
_entity.id
_entity.type
_entity.pdbx_description
1 polymer ?
#
loop_
_entity_poly.entity_id
_entity_poly.type
_entity_poly.pdbx_seq_one_letter_code
_entity_poly.pdbx_strand_id
1 'polypeptide(L)'
;MNHINLEKVLPGEIEARSFEIITEELGDTPLIPGTEQIVKRCIHTSADFDYAKNLVFSDGAVDRALEALKNGASIVTDTQMGKAGINKKRLEKYGGKVYCFMADEDVARSAKENGTTRATASMEKAAALDEKLIFAIGNAPTALVHLYEMVQEKRLNPELIIAVPVGFVNVVQSKELILALEETPSIVARGRKGGSNIAACICNALLYMLD
;
A
#
# COMPACT_ATOMS: atom_id res chain seq x y z
N MET A 1 20.34 20.34 33.45
CA MET A 1 19.61 19.32 32.68
C MET A 1 18.16 19.74 32.65
N ASN A 2 17.57 19.96 31.47
CA ASN A 2 16.13 20.21 31.39
C ASN A 2 15.40 18.94 31.84
N HIS A 3 14.47 19.08 32.78
CA HIS A 3 13.62 17.96 33.20
C HIS A 3 12.77 17.52 32.01
N ILE A 4 13.02 16.31 31.51
CA ILE A 4 12.15 15.67 30.52
C ILE A 4 10.90 15.19 31.28
N ASN A 5 9.73 15.73 30.94
CA ASN A 5 8.46 15.28 31.50
C ASN A 5 7.83 14.26 30.53
N LEU A 6 7.52 13.06 31.03
CA LEU A 6 6.90 12.00 30.24
C LEU A 6 5.40 11.98 30.53
N GLU A 7 4.58 12.14 29.48
CA GLU A 7 3.14 11.92 29.57
C GLU A 7 2.87 10.46 29.92
N LYS A 8 2.00 10.22 30.92
CA LYS A 8 1.58 8.87 31.31
C LYS A 8 0.27 8.54 30.61
N VAL A 9 0.33 7.66 29.62
CA VAL A 9 -0.82 7.17 28.84
C VAL A 9 -0.95 5.66 29.05
N LEU A 10 -2.18 5.15 29.20
CA LEU A 10 -2.40 3.71 29.35
C LEU A 10 -2.10 2.99 28.02
N PRO A 11 -1.55 1.76 28.02
CA PRO A 11 -1.20 1.05 26.78
C PRO A 11 -2.33 0.94 25.75
N GLY A 12 -3.58 0.80 26.21
CA GLY A 12 -4.77 0.75 25.33
C GLY A 12 -5.20 2.09 24.75
N GLU A 13 -4.68 3.20 25.26
CA GLU A 13 -5.05 4.57 24.87
C GLU A 13 -3.95 5.23 24.02
N ILE A 14 -2.75 4.66 23.95
CA ILE A 14 -1.59 5.24 23.22
C ILE A 14 -1.94 5.53 21.76
N GLU A 15 -2.61 4.60 21.08
CA GLU A 15 -2.97 4.78 19.67
C GLU A 15 -3.97 5.93 19.51
N ALA A 16 -5.05 5.93 20.31
CA ALA A 16 -6.06 7.00 20.28
C ALA A 16 -5.41 8.37 20.56
N ARG A 17 -4.56 8.46 21.59
CA ARG A 17 -3.81 9.66 21.93
C ARG A 17 -2.89 10.11 20.79
N SER A 18 -2.24 9.17 20.10
CA SER A 18 -1.41 9.49 18.94
C SER A 18 -2.23 10.09 17.79
N PHE A 19 -3.43 9.59 17.53
CA PHE A 19 -4.32 10.15 16.51
C PHE A 19 -4.88 11.53 16.87
N GLU A 20 -5.12 11.79 18.15
CA GLU A 20 -5.46 13.13 18.64
C GLU A 20 -4.34 14.11 18.33
N ILE A 21 -3.10 13.80 18.73
CA ILE A 21 -1.92 14.64 18.47
C ILE A 21 -1.73 14.88 16.97
N ILE A 22 -1.82 13.84 16.15
CA ILE A 22 -1.73 13.97 14.68
C ILE A 22 -2.82 14.89 14.14
N THR A 23 -4.04 14.80 14.68
CA THR A 23 -5.16 15.64 14.24
C THR A 23 -4.94 17.10 14.63
N GLU A 24 -4.45 17.36 15.84
CA GLU A 24 -4.11 18.70 16.32
C GLU A 24 -2.98 19.31 15.47
N GLU A 25 -1.91 18.57 15.21
CA GLU A 25 -0.77 19.03 14.41
C GLU A 25 -1.10 19.22 12.92
N LEU A 26 -2.02 18.42 12.36
CA LEU A 26 -2.52 18.63 11.00
C LEU A 26 -3.27 19.96 10.88
N GLY A 27 -3.94 20.43 11.94
CA GLY A 27 -4.72 21.66 11.94
C GLY A 27 -5.68 21.73 10.75
N ASP A 28 -5.62 22.85 10.01
CA ASP A 28 -6.46 23.10 8.83
C ASP A 28 -5.88 22.53 7.52
N THR A 29 -4.90 21.61 7.59
CA THR A 29 -4.34 20.98 6.39
C THR A 29 -5.45 20.24 5.63
N PRO A 30 -5.77 20.64 4.38
CA PRO A 30 -6.88 20.06 3.66
C PRO A 30 -6.55 18.62 3.28
N LEU A 31 -7.43 17.69 3.66
CA LEU A 31 -7.38 16.29 3.24
C LEU A 31 -8.54 16.00 2.30
N ILE A 32 -8.35 15.01 1.43
CA ILE A 32 -9.42 14.58 0.52
C ILE A 32 -10.49 13.87 1.35
N PRO A 33 -11.77 14.26 1.25
CA PRO A 33 -12.85 13.62 1.99
C PRO A 33 -12.87 12.10 1.79
N GLY A 34 -12.96 11.33 2.89
CA GLY A 34 -12.97 9.87 2.88
C GLY A 34 -11.58 9.23 2.90
N THR A 35 -10.49 10.03 2.85
CA THR A 35 -9.10 9.52 2.88
C THR A 35 -8.40 9.75 4.22
N GLU A 36 -9.05 10.45 5.16
CA GLU A 36 -8.43 10.97 6.39
C GLU A 36 -7.86 9.84 7.26
N GLN A 37 -8.58 8.73 7.38
CA GLN A 37 -8.14 7.58 8.16
C GLN A 37 -6.87 6.95 7.59
N ILE A 38 -6.75 6.91 6.26
CA ILE A 38 -5.57 6.36 5.57
C ILE A 38 -4.38 7.30 5.77
N VAL A 39 -4.56 8.60 5.50
CA VAL A 39 -3.50 9.62 5.66
C VAL A 39 -2.99 9.66 7.09
N LYS A 40 -3.88 9.76 8.09
CA LYS A 40 -3.48 9.82 9.51
C LYS A 40 -2.78 8.53 9.94
N ARG A 41 -3.20 7.36 9.45
CA ARG A 41 -2.54 6.08 9.77
C ARG A 41 -1.14 6.03 9.16
N CYS A 42 -0.94 6.55 7.94
CA CYS A 42 0.40 6.69 7.35
C CYS A 42 1.28 7.61 8.21
N ILE A 43 0.78 8.77 8.63
CA ILE A 43 1.50 9.69 9.52
C ILE A 43 1.84 9.00 10.84
N HIS A 44 0.88 8.31 11.47
CA HIS A 44 1.12 7.57 12.71
C HIS A 44 2.23 6.51 12.56
N THR A 45 2.24 5.81 11.42
CA THR A 45 3.21 4.74 11.15
C THR A 45 4.63 5.27 10.92
N SER A 46 4.79 6.51 10.42
CA SER A 46 6.09 7.06 10.03
C SER A 46 6.53 8.32 10.77
N ALA A 47 5.67 8.89 11.61
CA ALA A 47 5.82 10.23 12.19
C ALA A 47 6.13 11.31 11.14
N ASP A 48 5.51 11.20 9.95
CA ASP A 48 5.86 12.03 8.79
C ASP A 48 4.61 12.68 8.18
N PHE A 49 4.42 13.96 8.48
CA PHE A 49 3.26 14.73 8.03
C PHE A 49 3.27 15.04 6.53
N ASP A 50 4.37 14.79 5.81
CA ASP A 50 4.38 14.99 4.36
C ASP A 50 3.41 14.05 3.63
N TYR A 51 2.97 12.94 4.25
CA TYR A 51 1.93 12.09 3.68
C TYR A 51 0.58 12.82 3.53
N ALA A 52 0.32 13.89 4.28
CA ALA A 52 -0.86 14.74 4.05
C ALA A 52 -0.85 15.44 2.69
N LYS A 53 0.34 15.64 2.09
CA LYS A 53 0.52 16.32 0.81
C LYS A 53 0.84 15.37 -0.33
N ASN A 54 1.65 14.34 -0.05
CA ASN A 54 2.22 13.48 -1.08
C ASN A 54 1.42 12.20 -1.33
N LEU A 55 0.50 11.82 -0.43
CA LEU A 55 -0.38 10.68 -0.65
C LEU A 55 -1.55 11.11 -1.53
N VAL A 56 -1.58 10.62 -2.76
CA VAL A 56 -2.60 10.93 -3.76
C VAL A 56 -3.45 9.70 -4.03
N PHE A 57 -4.70 9.94 -4.40
CA PHE A 57 -5.72 8.92 -4.60
C PHE A 57 -6.33 9.17 -5.98
N SER A 58 -6.50 8.12 -6.78
CA SER A 58 -7.33 8.23 -7.98
C SER A 58 -8.80 8.37 -7.58
N ASP A 59 -9.62 8.89 -8.51
CA ASP A 59 -11.05 9.07 -8.26
C ASP A 59 -11.73 7.75 -7.86
N GLY A 60 -12.46 7.79 -6.74
CA GLY A 60 -13.17 6.63 -6.19
C GLY A 60 -12.28 5.47 -5.71
N ALA A 61 -10.96 5.66 -5.57
CA ALA A 61 -10.03 4.58 -5.21
C ALA A 61 -10.40 3.88 -3.90
N VAL A 62 -10.75 4.66 -2.88
CA VAL A 62 -11.08 4.13 -1.55
C VAL A 62 -12.37 3.31 -1.62
N ASP A 63 -13.44 3.84 -2.19
CA ASP A 63 -14.72 3.14 -2.27
C ASP A 63 -14.62 1.83 -3.05
N ARG A 64 -13.94 1.85 -4.21
CA ARG A 64 -13.69 0.65 -5.02
C ARG A 64 -12.86 -0.38 -4.26
N ALA A 65 -11.85 0.05 -3.52
CA ALA A 65 -11.04 -0.85 -2.71
C ALA A 65 -11.84 -1.49 -1.57
N LEU A 66 -12.69 -0.72 -0.89
CA LEU A 66 -13.56 -1.24 0.17
C LEU A 66 -14.57 -2.25 -0.40
N GLU A 67 -15.17 -1.96 -1.55
CA GLU A 67 -16.07 -2.89 -2.24
C GLU A 67 -15.35 -4.19 -2.64
N ALA A 68 -14.19 -4.08 -3.27
CA ALA A 68 -13.37 -5.23 -3.66
C ALA A 68 -12.99 -6.10 -2.45
N LEU A 69 -12.55 -5.48 -1.35
CA LEU A 69 -12.22 -6.20 -0.12
C LEU A 69 -13.46 -6.89 0.48
N LYS A 70 -14.62 -6.24 0.52
CA LYS A 70 -15.89 -6.86 0.98
C LYS A 70 -16.27 -8.08 0.13
N ASN A 71 -15.95 -8.03 -1.16
CA ASN A 71 -16.21 -9.10 -2.12
C ASN A 71 -15.08 -10.14 -2.20
N GLY A 72 -14.14 -10.14 -1.25
CA GLY A 72 -13.13 -11.19 -1.11
C GLY A 72 -11.88 -11.01 -1.96
N ALA A 73 -11.57 -9.77 -2.39
CA ALA A 73 -10.29 -9.50 -3.05
C ALA A 73 -9.09 -9.85 -2.16
N SER A 74 -8.07 -10.45 -2.76
CA SER A 74 -6.80 -10.78 -2.12
C SER A 74 -5.77 -9.66 -2.30
N ILE A 75 -4.82 -9.58 -1.38
CA ILE A 75 -3.75 -8.57 -1.40
C ILE A 75 -2.43 -9.24 -1.77
N VAL A 76 -1.79 -8.76 -2.83
CA VAL A 76 -0.45 -9.19 -3.27
C VAL A 76 0.57 -8.14 -2.86
N THR A 77 1.66 -8.56 -2.21
CA THR A 77 2.73 -7.66 -1.77
C THR A 77 4.06 -7.99 -2.45
N ASP A 78 4.90 -6.97 -2.63
CA ASP A 78 6.25 -7.11 -3.20
C ASP A 78 7.33 -7.41 -2.15
N THR A 79 6.98 -7.51 -0.87
CA THR A 79 7.93 -7.92 0.18
C THR A 79 7.27 -8.76 1.26
N GLN A 80 8.04 -9.67 1.87
CA GLN A 80 7.58 -10.42 3.03
C GLN A 80 7.29 -9.51 4.23
N MET A 81 7.99 -8.36 4.34
CA MET A 81 7.73 -7.35 5.35
C MET A 81 6.33 -6.74 5.19
N GLY A 82 5.92 -6.41 3.95
CA GLY A 82 4.57 -5.94 3.64
C GLY A 82 3.53 -6.99 4.01
N LYS A 83 3.73 -8.24 3.57
CA LYS A 83 2.86 -9.37 3.93
C LYS A 83 2.74 -9.60 5.44
N ALA A 84 3.83 -9.41 6.19
CA ALA A 84 3.84 -9.59 7.63
C ALA A 84 3.08 -8.49 8.37
N GLY A 85 3.07 -7.26 7.84
CA GLY A 85 2.39 -6.12 8.46
C GLY A 85 0.87 -6.09 8.26
N ILE A 86 0.32 -6.86 7.33
CA ILE A 86 -1.12 -6.86 7.03
C ILE A 86 -1.90 -7.76 8.01
N ASN A 87 -3.05 -7.28 8.47
CA ASN A 87 -3.96 -8.00 9.37
C ASN A 87 -4.72 -9.11 8.63
N LYS A 88 -4.06 -10.27 8.45
CA LYS A 88 -4.58 -11.44 7.72
C LYS A 88 -5.90 -11.94 8.28
N LYS A 89 -6.03 -12.04 9.61
CA LYS A 89 -7.26 -12.49 10.27
C LYS A 89 -8.46 -11.62 9.89
N ARG A 90 -8.27 -10.32 9.71
CA ARG A 90 -9.34 -9.41 9.32
C ARG A 90 -9.68 -9.55 7.84
N LEU A 91 -8.67 -9.65 6.97
CA LEU A 91 -8.90 -9.90 5.54
C LEU A 91 -9.62 -11.23 5.30
N GLU A 92 -9.23 -12.29 6.03
CA GLU A 92 -9.85 -13.63 5.94
C GLU A 92 -11.34 -13.63 6.28
N LYS A 93 -11.81 -12.72 7.15
CA LYS A 93 -13.26 -12.57 7.43
C LYS A 93 -14.07 -12.19 6.19
N TYR A 94 -13.45 -11.50 5.24
CA TYR A 94 -14.06 -11.10 3.97
C TYR A 94 -13.72 -12.07 2.83
N GLY A 95 -12.97 -13.15 3.09
CA GLY A 95 -12.62 -14.18 2.09
C GLY A 95 -11.30 -13.96 1.36
N GLY A 96 -10.63 -12.84 1.57
CA GLY A 96 -9.35 -12.53 0.92
C GLY A 96 -8.13 -13.19 1.59
N LYS A 97 -7.02 -13.25 0.87
CA LYS A 97 -5.72 -13.76 1.34
C LYS A 97 -4.60 -12.76 1.09
N VAL A 98 -3.48 -12.90 1.81
CA VAL A 98 -2.27 -12.09 1.58
C VAL A 98 -1.17 -12.92 0.95
N TYR A 99 -0.76 -12.53 -0.26
CA TYR A 99 0.29 -13.18 -1.04
C TYR A 99 1.59 -12.37 -1.07
N CYS A 100 2.70 -13.09 -1.22
CA CYS A 100 4.02 -12.54 -1.52
C CYS A 100 4.85 -13.67 -2.11
N PHE A 101 5.16 -13.57 -3.41
CA PHE A 101 5.84 -14.63 -4.16
C PHE A 101 7.35 -14.39 -4.30
N MET A 102 7.87 -13.29 -3.75
CA MET A 102 9.27 -12.88 -3.89
C MET A 102 10.31 -13.92 -3.41
N ALA A 103 9.91 -14.78 -2.48
CA ALA A 103 10.78 -15.79 -1.88
C ALA A 103 10.63 -17.16 -2.55
N ASP A 104 9.73 -17.30 -3.53
CA ASP A 104 9.45 -18.59 -4.13
C ASP A 104 10.57 -19.00 -5.10
N GLU A 105 10.95 -20.28 -5.06
CA GLU A 105 12.05 -20.82 -5.88
C GLU A 105 11.75 -20.74 -7.38
N ASP A 106 10.49 -20.95 -7.77
CA ASP A 106 10.05 -20.86 -9.16
C ASP A 106 10.12 -19.42 -9.70
N VAL A 107 9.81 -18.41 -8.87
CA VAL A 107 9.99 -16.99 -9.18
C VAL A 107 11.46 -16.65 -9.37
N ALA A 108 12.34 -17.15 -8.50
CA ALA A 108 13.78 -16.93 -8.62
C ALA A 108 14.35 -17.55 -9.91
N ARG A 109 13.91 -18.76 -10.26
CA ARG A 109 14.29 -19.44 -11.51
C ARG A 109 13.79 -18.67 -12.74
N SER A 110 12.50 -18.31 -12.78
CA SER A 110 11.90 -17.57 -13.90
C SER A 110 12.58 -16.22 -14.12
N ALA A 111 12.87 -15.48 -13.05
CA ALA A 111 13.59 -14.21 -13.14
C ALA A 111 14.98 -14.37 -13.78
N LYS A 112 15.71 -15.43 -13.40
CA LYS A 112 17.03 -15.72 -13.95
C LYS A 112 16.96 -16.14 -15.42
N GLU A 113 16.03 -17.01 -15.79
CA GLU A 113 15.84 -17.51 -17.15
C GLU A 113 15.45 -16.39 -18.12
N ASN A 114 14.59 -15.46 -17.66
CA ASN A 114 14.08 -14.37 -18.48
C ASN A 114 14.90 -13.07 -18.38
N GLY A 115 15.97 -13.04 -17.57
CA GLY A 115 16.79 -11.84 -17.37
C GLY A 115 16.04 -10.68 -16.70
N THR A 116 15.00 -10.97 -15.91
CA THR A 116 14.18 -9.97 -15.22
C THR A 116 14.46 -9.94 -13.72
N THR A 117 13.85 -8.98 -13.01
CA THR A 117 13.92 -8.96 -11.54
C THR A 117 12.96 -9.97 -10.93
N ARG A 118 13.27 -10.46 -9.72
CA ARG A 118 12.32 -11.28 -8.95
C ARG A 118 10.98 -10.58 -8.73
N ALA A 119 10.99 -9.26 -8.58
CA ALA A 119 9.78 -8.47 -8.45
C ALA A 119 8.89 -8.59 -9.69
N THR A 120 9.47 -8.42 -10.89
CA THR A 120 8.78 -8.63 -12.18
C THR A 120 8.17 -10.03 -12.26
N ALA A 121 8.98 -11.07 -12.06
CA ALA A 121 8.51 -12.46 -12.12
C ALA A 121 7.44 -12.78 -11.05
N SER A 122 7.51 -12.15 -9.87
CA SER A 122 6.52 -12.32 -8.81
C SER A 122 5.16 -11.71 -9.16
N MET A 123 5.15 -10.60 -9.90
CA MET A 123 3.91 -9.96 -10.36
C MET A 123 3.26 -10.76 -11.49
N GLU A 124 4.04 -11.33 -12.40
CA GLU A 124 3.55 -12.27 -13.43
C GLU A 124 2.88 -13.49 -12.77
N LYS A 125 3.54 -14.09 -11.75
CA LYS A 125 2.95 -15.19 -10.98
C LYS A 125 1.65 -14.78 -10.28
N ALA A 126 1.59 -13.56 -9.75
CA ALA A 126 0.39 -13.04 -9.13
C ALA A 126 -0.75 -12.83 -10.13
N ALA A 127 -0.45 -12.30 -11.33
CA ALA A 127 -1.43 -12.06 -12.38
C ALA A 127 -2.08 -13.36 -12.91
N ALA A 128 -1.42 -14.51 -12.73
CA ALA A 128 -1.97 -15.83 -13.07
C ALA A 128 -2.99 -16.37 -12.06
N LEU A 129 -3.23 -15.70 -10.93
CA LEU A 129 -4.27 -16.07 -9.99
C LEU A 129 -5.65 -15.74 -10.57
N ASP A 130 -6.59 -16.68 -10.51
CA ASP A 130 -8.00 -16.44 -10.80
C ASP A 130 -8.72 -15.83 -9.59
N GLU A 131 -8.25 -14.66 -9.16
CA GLU A 131 -8.76 -13.91 -8.01
C GLU A 131 -8.86 -12.42 -8.32
N LYS A 132 -9.72 -11.71 -7.58
CA LYS A 132 -9.69 -10.24 -7.58
C LYS A 132 -8.51 -9.77 -6.73
N LEU A 133 -7.65 -8.91 -7.29
CA LEU A 133 -6.37 -8.59 -6.68
C LEU A 133 -6.20 -7.09 -6.40
N ILE A 134 -5.73 -6.80 -5.19
CA ILE A 134 -5.15 -5.52 -4.78
C ILE A 134 -3.64 -5.70 -4.70
N PHE A 135 -2.88 -4.85 -5.37
CA PHE A 135 -1.41 -4.88 -5.32
C PHE A 135 -0.89 -3.81 -4.36
N ALA A 136 -0.16 -4.23 -3.34
CA ALA A 136 0.46 -3.36 -2.34
C ALA A 136 1.98 -3.38 -2.46
N ILE A 137 2.51 -2.41 -3.22
CA ILE A 137 3.91 -2.35 -3.63
C ILE A 137 4.63 -1.29 -2.79
N GLY A 138 5.49 -1.75 -1.88
CA GLY A 138 6.17 -0.91 -0.90
C GLY A 138 7.67 -0.79 -1.08
N ASN A 139 8.30 -1.52 -2.01
CA ASN A 139 9.75 -1.53 -2.17
C ASN A 139 10.23 -1.44 -3.62
N ALA A 140 9.75 -2.31 -4.52
CA ALA A 140 10.36 -2.54 -5.82
C ALA A 140 9.72 -1.69 -6.93
N PRO A 141 10.40 -0.67 -7.49
CA PRO A 141 9.88 0.11 -8.62
C PRO A 141 9.64 -0.74 -9.85
N THR A 142 10.44 -1.80 -10.05
CA THR A 142 10.28 -2.73 -11.16
C THR A 142 8.99 -3.54 -11.08
N ALA A 143 8.41 -3.74 -9.89
CA ALA A 143 7.07 -4.31 -9.75
C ALA A 143 6.02 -3.35 -10.32
N LEU A 144 6.09 -2.05 -9.99
CA LEU A 144 5.16 -1.06 -10.51
C LEU A 144 5.24 -0.90 -12.03
N VAL A 145 6.47 -0.83 -12.58
CA VAL A 145 6.67 -0.75 -14.03
C VAL A 145 6.01 -1.94 -14.72
N HIS A 146 6.19 -3.15 -14.18
CA HIS A 146 5.61 -4.33 -14.78
C HIS A 146 4.09 -4.43 -14.61
N LEU A 147 3.54 -4.00 -13.47
CA LEU A 147 2.09 -3.88 -13.29
C LEU A 147 1.50 -2.92 -14.32
N TYR A 148 2.14 -1.77 -14.55
CA TYR A 148 1.74 -0.81 -15.57
C TYR A 148 1.71 -1.45 -16.97
N GLU A 149 2.78 -2.17 -17.35
CA GLU A 149 2.86 -2.88 -18.63
C GLU A 149 1.71 -3.89 -18.79
N MET A 150 1.48 -4.76 -17.79
CA MET A 150 0.42 -5.77 -17.85
C MET A 150 -0.98 -5.16 -17.93
N VAL A 151 -1.22 -4.02 -17.28
CA VAL A 151 -2.49 -3.29 -17.37
C VAL A 151 -2.68 -2.70 -18.77
N GLN A 152 -1.66 -2.05 -19.33
CA GLN A 152 -1.69 -1.52 -20.70
C GLN A 152 -1.91 -2.62 -21.75
N GLU A 153 -1.32 -3.80 -21.53
CA GLU A 153 -1.51 -5.00 -22.36
C GLU A 153 -2.86 -5.70 -22.13
N LYS A 154 -3.69 -5.21 -21.20
CA LYS A 154 -4.99 -5.81 -20.80
C LYS A 154 -4.86 -7.25 -20.29
N ARG A 155 -3.71 -7.62 -19.76
CA ARG A 155 -3.43 -8.93 -19.13
C ARG A 155 -3.76 -8.94 -17.64
N LEU A 156 -3.90 -7.76 -17.04
CA LEU A 156 -4.20 -7.59 -15.63
C LEU A 156 -5.20 -6.44 -15.45
N ASN A 157 -6.19 -6.65 -14.59
CA ASN A 157 -7.15 -5.61 -14.19
C ASN A 157 -7.26 -5.56 -12.65
N PRO A 158 -6.36 -4.83 -11.96
CA PRO A 158 -6.34 -4.74 -10.51
C PRO A 158 -7.57 -4.01 -9.95
N GLU A 159 -8.04 -4.46 -8.79
CA GLU A 159 -9.07 -3.74 -8.02
C GLU A 159 -8.49 -2.46 -7.37
N LEU A 160 -7.20 -2.48 -7.05
CA LEU A 160 -6.45 -1.33 -6.55
C LEU A 160 -4.93 -1.57 -6.69
N ILE A 161 -4.18 -0.52 -7.03
CA ILE A 161 -2.71 -0.48 -6.89
C ILE A 161 -2.32 0.53 -5.80
N ILE A 162 -1.79 0.04 -4.68
CA ILE A 162 -1.12 0.86 -3.66
C ILE A 162 0.36 0.97 -4.06
N ALA A 163 0.71 2.09 -4.68
CA ALA A 163 2.03 2.37 -5.24
C ALA A 163 2.86 3.26 -4.31
N VAL A 164 3.50 2.63 -3.32
CA VAL A 164 4.31 3.32 -2.32
C VAL A 164 5.75 2.77 -2.20
N PRO A 165 6.46 2.42 -3.29
CA PRO A 165 7.87 2.05 -3.16
C PRO A 165 8.70 3.22 -2.64
N VAL A 166 9.63 2.92 -1.73
CA VAL A 166 10.61 3.88 -1.23
C VAL A 166 11.92 3.73 -1.98
N GLY A 167 12.63 4.84 -2.20
CA GLY A 167 14.00 4.82 -2.71
C GLY A 167 14.32 5.98 -3.64
N PHE A 168 15.43 5.85 -4.36
CA PHE A 168 16.04 6.95 -5.09
C PHE A 168 16.12 6.74 -6.60
N VAL A 169 16.19 5.48 -7.06
CA VAL A 169 16.33 5.12 -8.48
C VAL A 169 14.98 4.65 -9.01
N ASN A 170 14.50 5.28 -10.08
CA ASN A 170 13.26 4.95 -10.81
C ASN A 170 11.95 4.95 -10.00
N VAL A 171 12.00 5.24 -8.69
CA VAL A 171 10.82 5.24 -7.80
C VAL A 171 9.80 6.28 -8.23
N VAL A 172 10.22 7.52 -8.49
CA VAL A 172 9.31 8.61 -8.88
C VAL A 172 8.64 8.27 -10.21
N GLN A 173 9.44 7.92 -11.21
CA GLN A 173 8.95 7.56 -12.55
C GLN A 173 7.99 6.38 -12.50
N SER A 174 8.30 5.33 -11.73
CA SER A 174 7.43 4.15 -11.60
C SER A 174 6.06 4.46 -10.97
N LYS A 175 5.99 5.45 -10.08
CA LYS A 175 4.75 5.90 -9.46
C LYS A 175 3.93 6.77 -10.41
N GLU A 176 4.57 7.63 -11.19
CA GLU A 176 3.89 8.43 -12.21
C GLU A 176 3.29 7.55 -13.32
N LEU A 177 3.91 6.40 -13.64
CA LEU A 177 3.30 5.41 -14.55
C LEU A 177 1.96 4.90 -14.02
N ILE A 178 1.86 4.58 -12.73
CA ILE A 178 0.60 4.14 -12.12
C ILE A 178 -0.44 5.25 -12.14
N LEU A 179 -0.03 6.49 -11.88
CA LEU A 179 -0.92 7.65 -11.94
C LEU A 179 -1.45 7.93 -13.35
N ALA A 180 -0.77 7.47 -14.40
CA ALA A 180 -1.23 7.59 -15.77
C ALA A 180 -2.30 6.54 -16.16
N LEU A 181 -2.60 5.57 -15.29
CA LEU A 181 -3.65 4.57 -15.51
C LEU A 181 -5.02 5.09 -15.05
N GLU A 182 -5.67 5.91 -15.87
CA GLU A 182 -6.94 6.59 -15.51
C GLU A 182 -8.07 5.62 -15.08
N GLU A 183 -8.11 4.43 -15.67
CA GLU A 183 -9.15 3.43 -15.38
C GLU A 183 -8.81 2.53 -14.18
N THR A 184 -7.55 2.51 -13.72
CA THR A 184 -7.09 1.62 -12.65
C THR A 184 -7.04 2.36 -11.31
N PRO A 185 -7.82 1.93 -10.29
CA PRO A 185 -7.79 2.56 -8.98
C PRO A 185 -6.39 2.52 -8.37
N SER A 186 -5.92 3.63 -7.80
CA SER A 186 -4.62 3.69 -7.15
C SER A 186 -4.54 4.62 -5.94
N ILE A 187 -3.64 4.26 -5.03
CA ILE A 187 -3.18 5.11 -3.92
C ILE A 187 -1.67 5.22 -4.05
N VAL A 188 -1.14 6.42 -4.24
CA VAL A 188 0.26 6.64 -4.59
C VAL A 188 0.90 7.62 -3.62
N ALA A 189 2.05 7.27 -3.05
CA ALA A 189 2.86 8.22 -2.30
C ALA A 189 3.86 8.89 -3.25
N ARG A 190 3.51 10.05 -3.82
CA ARG A 190 4.37 10.75 -4.79
C ARG A 190 5.76 11.05 -4.23
N GLY A 191 6.72 11.18 -5.14
CA GLY A 191 8.13 11.37 -4.80
C GLY A 191 8.80 10.08 -4.31
N ARG A 192 9.78 10.21 -3.42
CA ARG A 192 10.68 9.11 -2.99
C ARG A 192 10.22 8.38 -1.73
N LYS A 193 9.30 8.95 -0.97
CA LYS A 193 8.80 8.37 0.29
C LYS A 193 7.87 7.19 0.01
N GLY A 194 7.79 6.28 0.97
CA GLY A 194 7.02 5.06 0.87
C GLY A 194 7.56 4.01 1.83
N GLY A 195 7.37 2.74 1.49
CA GLY A 195 7.91 1.62 2.24
C GLY A 195 6.89 0.50 2.39
N SER A 196 7.39 -0.70 2.73
CA SER A 196 6.53 -1.85 3.01
C SER A 196 5.64 -1.64 4.25
N ASN A 197 6.11 -0.86 5.23
CA ASN A 197 5.29 -0.43 6.38
C ASN A 197 4.12 0.45 5.94
N ILE A 198 4.34 1.37 5.00
CA ILE A 198 3.30 2.25 4.45
C ILE A 198 2.30 1.45 3.62
N ALA A 199 2.78 0.53 2.77
CA ALA A 199 1.92 -0.37 1.99
C ALA A 199 0.99 -1.19 2.91
N ALA A 200 1.57 -1.84 3.95
CA ALA A 200 0.81 -2.61 4.92
C ALA A 200 -0.15 -1.74 5.76
N CYS A 201 0.29 -0.54 6.14
CA CYS A 201 -0.52 0.46 6.83
C CYS A 201 -1.77 0.85 6.04
N ILE A 202 -1.63 1.16 4.74
CA ILE A 202 -2.76 1.53 3.87
C ILE A 202 -3.72 0.34 3.74
N CYS A 203 -3.21 -0.88 3.55
CA CYS A 203 -4.04 -2.09 3.55
C CYS A 203 -4.84 -2.22 4.85
N ASN A 204 -4.18 -2.05 6.00
CA ASN A 204 -4.84 -2.15 7.30
C ASN A 204 -5.84 -1.02 7.52
N ALA A 205 -5.55 0.21 7.10
CA ALA A 205 -6.49 1.32 7.19
C ALA A 205 -7.78 1.02 6.41
N LEU A 206 -7.65 0.52 5.17
CA LEU A 206 -8.80 0.08 4.37
C LEU A 206 -9.57 -1.05 5.06
N LEU A 207 -8.88 -2.07 5.55
CA LEU A 207 -9.51 -3.16 6.31
C LEU A 207 -10.26 -2.62 7.53
N TYR A 208 -9.69 -1.64 8.24
CA TYR A 208 -10.24 -1.01 9.45
C TYR A 208 -11.50 -0.19 9.19
N MET A 209 -11.66 0.32 7.97
CA MET A 209 -12.85 1.04 7.51
C MET A 209 -14.01 0.12 7.10
N LEU A 210 -13.80 -1.20 7.04
CA LEU A 210 -14.86 -2.16 6.71
C LEU A 210 -15.78 -2.52 7.88
N ASP A 211 -15.39 -2.17 9.11
CA ASP A 211 -16.21 -2.40 10.31
C ASP A 211 -17.29 -1.31 10.49
#